data_AF-G9G7U4-F1
#
_entry.id   AF-G9G7U4-F1
#
_cell.length_a   1.000
_cell.length_b   1.000
_cell.length_c   1.000
_cell.angle_alpha   90.00
_cell.angle_beta   90.00
_cell.angle_gamma   90.00
#
_symmetry.space_group_name_H-M   'P 1'
#
loop_
_entity.id
_entity.type
_entity.pdbx_description
1 polymer ?
#
loop_
_entity_poly.entity_id
_entity_poly.type
_entity_poly.pdbx_seq_one_letter_code
_entity_poly.pdbx_strand_id
1 'polypeptide(L)'
;RSDKPSQRSDYTYQRHVDWIRAVLVQLDLQGITLVCQDWGGLIGLRLVAEHPERFARVVAANTMLPTGDHNPGEASLKWREYSQTVPVFPTGSIIQRSVTCPLSPEVIAAYDAPFPDESYKEGARQFPTRVPASPDDPAAPANRKAWDTLVKFDKPFLTAYSDKDPITAGGDKVLRKLIPGCAGQPHTTIENGG
;
A
#
# COMPACT_ATOMS: atom_id res chain seq x y z
N ARG A 1 -9.81 13.04 -11.36
CA ARG A 1 -10.10 11.64 -11.79
C ARG A 1 -8.93 11.19 -12.64
N SER A 2 -8.39 9.99 -12.40
CA SER A 2 -7.32 9.41 -13.22
C SER A 2 -7.89 8.47 -14.29
N ASP A 3 -7.20 8.37 -15.42
CA ASP A 3 -7.49 7.38 -16.45
C ASP A 3 -7.14 5.95 -15.98
N LYS A 4 -7.72 4.94 -16.64
CA LYS A 4 -7.55 3.53 -16.29
C LYS A 4 -7.08 2.74 -17.52
N PRO A 5 -5.81 2.30 -17.57
CA PRO A 5 -5.35 1.40 -18.62
C PRO A 5 -6.26 0.17 -18.77
N SER A 6 -6.60 -0.20 -20.00
CA SER A 6 -7.58 -1.26 -20.25
C SER A 6 -7.00 -2.68 -20.20
N GLN A 7 -5.67 -2.83 -20.14
CA GLN A 7 -5.02 -4.14 -20.09
C GLN A 7 -4.43 -4.40 -18.70
N ARG A 8 -4.68 -5.59 -18.14
CA ARG A 8 -4.11 -6.01 -16.86
C ARG A 8 -2.58 -5.95 -16.82
N SER A 9 -1.95 -6.31 -17.92
CA SER A 9 -0.50 -6.27 -18.08
C SER A 9 0.07 -4.86 -17.93
N ASP A 10 -0.76 -3.83 -18.09
CA ASP A 10 -0.31 -2.45 -17.95
C ASP A 10 -0.05 -2.02 -16.51
N TYR A 11 -0.54 -2.78 -15.54
CA TYR A 11 -0.40 -2.49 -14.11
C TYR A 11 0.76 -3.31 -13.54
N THR A 12 1.93 -2.68 -13.48
CA THR A 12 3.12 -3.21 -12.80
C THR A 12 3.44 -2.35 -11.59
N TYR A 13 4.13 -2.92 -10.60
CA TYR A 13 4.61 -2.17 -9.45
C TYR A 13 5.40 -0.93 -9.89
N GLN A 14 6.37 -1.13 -10.80
CA GLN A 14 7.23 -0.05 -11.29
C GLN A 14 6.43 1.09 -11.94
N ARG A 15 5.43 0.78 -12.77
CA ARG A 15 4.59 1.82 -13.40
C ARG A 15 3.83 2.66 -12.36
N HIS A 16 3.31 2.03 -11.31
CA HIS A 16 2.66 2.76 -10.23
C HIS A 16 3.64 3.68 -9.47
N VAL A 17 4.85 3.21 -9.20
CA VAL A 17 5.92 4.03 -8.61
C VAL A 17 6.25 5.22 -9.52
N ASP A 18 6.44 4.96 -10.82
CA ASP A 18 6.78 5.99 -11.80
C ASP A 18 5.67 7.05 -11.95
N TRP A 19 4.40 6.65 -11.93
CA TRP A 19 3.26 7.57 -12.01
C TRP A 19 3.19 8.49 -10.79
N ILE A 20 3.34 7.95 -9.58
CA ILE A 20 3.31 8.78 -8.37
C ILE A 20 4.58 9.65 -8.28
N ARG A 21 5.76 9.12 -8.65
CA ARG A 21 6.98 9.93 -8.78
C ARG A 21 6.77 11.11 -9.71
N ALA A 22 6.13 10.89 -10.86
CA ALA A 22 5.84 11.96 -11.82
C ALA A 22 4.96 13.06 -11.21
N VAL A 23 4.00 12.73 -10.35
CA VAL A 23 3.20 13.72 -9.60
C VAL A 23 4.08 14.52 -8.65
N LEU A 24 4.95 13.85 -7.87
CA LEU A 24 5.85 14.53 -6.93
C LEU A 24 6.78 15.52 -7.65
N VAL A 25 7.31 15.13 -8.80
CA VAL A 25 8.22 15.95 -9.59
C VAL A 25 7.50 17.10 -10.28
N GLN A 26 6.35 16.84 -10.93
CA GLN A 26 5.62 17.87 -11.68
C GLN A 26 5.06 18.98 -10.78
N LEU A 27 4.63 18.62 -9.57
CA LEU A 27 4.15 19.58 -8.58
C LEU A 27 5.27 20.16 -7.71
N ASP A 28 6.52 19.73 -7.95
CA ASP A 28 7.70 20.01 -7.12
C ASP A 28 7.42 19.92 -5.61
N LEU A 29 6.83 18.80 -5.19
CA LEU A 29 6.51 18.60 -3.78
C LEU A 29 7.81 18.40 -2.97
N GLN A 30 7.95 19.19 -1.92
CA GLN A 30 9.07 19.20 -0.98
C GLN A 30 8.56 19.25 0.46
N GLY A 31 9.37 18.80 1.41
CA GLY A 31 9.00 18.80 2.83
C GLY A 31 7.79 17.91 3.15
N ILE A 32 7.57 16.86 2.35
CA ILE A 32 6.34 16.05 2.37
C ILE A 32 6.21 15.32 3.71
N THR A 33 5.00 15.34 4.27
CA THR A 33 4.60 14.35 5.28
C THR A 33 3.78 13.28 4.57
N LEU A 34 4.39 12.12 4.33
CA LEU A 34 3.68 11.00 3.72
C LEU A 34 2.74 10.39 4.75
N VAL A 35 1.47 10.19 4.39
CA VAL A 35 0.55 9.32 5.13
C VAL A 35 0.15 8.21 4.19
N CYS A 36 0.38 6.95 4.56
CA CYS A 36 0.25 5.83 3.64
C CYS A 36 -0.35 4.57 4.29
N GLN A 37 -1.17 3.88 3.50
CA GLN A 37 -1.91 2.66 3.86
C GLN A 37 -2.04 1.74 2.64
N ASP A 38 -2.10 0.42 2.86
CA ASP A 38 -2.16 -0.62 1.82
C ASP A 38 -1.11 -0.36 0.72
N TRP A 39 -1.48 -0.45 -0.57
CA TRP A 39 -0.64 -0.16 -1.72
C TRP A 39 -0.09 1.27 -1.75
N GLY A 40 -0.77 2.21 -1.10
CA GLY A 40 -0.25 3.56 -0.89
C GLY A 40 1.07 3.57 -0.11
N GLY A 41 1.29 2.62 0.80
CA GLY A 41 2.57 2.48 1.49
C GLY A 41 3.57 1.59 0.74
N LEU A 42 3.13 0.57 -0.01
CA LEU A 42 4.04 -0.16 -0.92
C LEU A 42 4.71 0.84 -1.88
N ILE A 43 3.92 1.67 -2.56
CA ILE A 43 4.41 2.71 -3.47
C ILE A 43 5.06 3.88 -2.70
N GLY A 44 4.45 4.34 -1.61
CA GLY A 44 4.93 5.50 -0.87
C GLY A 44 6.28 5.28 -0.21
N LEU A 45 6.49 4.13 0.44
CA LEU A 45 7.76 3.78 1.07
C LEU A 45 8.87 3.54 0.05
N ARG A 46 8.52 3.02 -1.14
CA ARG A 46 9.42 3.00 -2.31
C ARG A 46 9.93 4.40 -2.63
N LEU A 47 9.03 5.38 -2.73
CA LEU A 47 9.37 6.76 -3.07
C LEU A 47 10.15 7.47 -1.96
N VAL A 48 9.84 7.19 -0.69
CA VAL A 48 10.64 7.69 0.46
C VAL A 48 12.07 7.19 0.35
N ALA A 49 12.27 5.93 -0.03
CA ALA A 49 13.61 5.36 -0.17
C ALA A 49 14.37 5.86 -1.40
N GLU A 50 13.67 6.14 -2.51
CA GLU A 50 14.27 6.61 -3.76
C GLU A 50 14.51 8.12 -3.79
N HIS A 51 13.73 8.88 -3.03
CA HIS A 51 13.76 10.35 -2.96
C HIS A 51 13.67 10.88 -1.52
N PRO A 52 14.54 10.41 -0.59
CA PRO A 52 14.42 10.72 0.83
C PRO A 52 14.52 12.22 1.12
N GLU A 53 15.17 13.00 0.25
CA GLU A 53 15.28 14.45 0.34
C GLU A 53 13.92 15.17 0.29
N ARG A 54 12.95 14.64 -0.46
CA ARG A 54 11.61 15.25 -0.65
C ARG A 54 10.70 15.08 0.56
N PHE A 55 10.96 14.07 1.39
CA PHE A 55 10.12 13.73 2.54
C PHE A 55 10.72 14.27 3.83
N ALA A 56 9.91 15.01 4.58
CA ALA A 56 10.24 15.45 5.92
C ALA A 56 9.82 14.43 6.98
N ARG A 57 8.69 13.73 6.76
CA ARG A 57 8.09 12.81 7.74
C ARG A 57 7.31 11.70 7.06
N VAL A 58 7.10 10.60 7.76
CA VAL A 58 6.26 9.48 7.31
C VAL A 58 5.30 9.04 8.41
N VAL A 59 4.06 8.74 8.04
CA VAL A 59 3.07 8.02 8.84
C VAL A 59 2.65 6.78 8.05
N ALA A 60 2.97 5.59 8.57
CA ALA A 60 2.57 4.32 8.01
C ALA A 60 1.43 3.71 8.85
N ALA A 61 0.32 3.40 8.21
CA ALA A 61 -0.85 2.79 8.84
C ALA A 61 -1.30 1.60 7.98
N ASN A 62 -1.31 0.39 8.53
CA ASN A 62 -1.75 -0.84 7.84
C ASN A 62 -1.15 -1.00 6.44
N THR A 63 0.17 -1.12 6.38
CA THR A 63 0.92 -1.24 5.12
C THR A 63 2.18 -2.07 5.31
N MET A 64 3.03 -2.15 4.29
CA MET A 64 4.30 -2.87 4.32
C MET A 64 5.14 -2.51 3.09
N LEU A 65 6.41 -2.96 3.07
CA LEU A 65 7.25 -2.94 1.89
C LEU A 65 7.84 -4.34 1.64
N PRO A 66 7.06 -5.31 1.14
CA PRO A 66 7.51 -6.67 0.98
C PRO A 66 8.55 -6.78 -0.15
N THR A 67 9.61 -7.55 0.11
CA THR A 67 10.63 -7.89 -0.88
C THR A 67 10.36 -9.23 -1.56
N GLY A 68 9.38 -10.00 -1.09
CA GLY A 68 9.13 -11.38 -1.53
C GLY A 68 10.02 -12.42 -0.85
N ASP A 69 10.96 -12.02 0.01
CA ASP A 69 11.85 -12.94 0.75
C ASP A 69 11.17 -13.67 1.91
N HIS A 70 9.96 -13.24 2.26
CA HIS A 70 9.16 -13.80 3.34
C HIS A 70 7.78 -14.18 2.84
N ASN A 71 7.18 -15.20 3.47
CA ASN A 71 5.83 -15.62 3.18
C ASN A 71 4.85 -14.46 3.46
N PRO A 72 3.96 -14.08 2.51
CA PRO A 72 3.00 -12.99 2.69
C PRO A 72 1.88 -13.30 3.70
N GLY A 73 1.81 -14.53 4.22
CA GLY A 73 0.81 -14.97 5.20
C GLY A 73 -0.50 -15.44 4.57
N GLU A 74 -1.24 -16.28 5.31
CA GLU A 74 -2.47 -16.90 4.79
C GLU A 74 -3.55 -15.89 4.41
N ALA A 75 -3.73 -14.82 5.20
CA ALA A 75 -4.75 -13.81 4.93
C ALA A 75 -4.51 -13.10 3.59
N SER A 76 -3.25 -12.74 3.30
CA SER A 76 -2.85 -12.14 2.02
C SER A 76 -3.04 -13.09 0.85
N LEU A 77 -2.69 -14.37 1.01
CA LEU A 77 -2.88 -15.40 -0.02
C LEU A 77 -4.37 -15.64 -0.32
N LYS A 78 -5.22 -15.75 0.71
CA LYS A 78 -6.68 -15.87 0.58
C LYS A 78 -7.28 -14.66 -0.12
N TRP A 79 -6.84 -13.45 0.24
CA TRP A 79 -7.24 -12.22 -0.44
C TRP A 79 -6.86 -12.23 -1.92
N ARG A 80 -5.60 -12.60 -2.23
CA ARG A 80 -5.12 -12.73 -3.60
C ARG A 80 -5.98 -13.73 -4.38
N GLU A 81 -6.21 -14.93 -3.86
CA GLU A 81 -7.03 -15.94 -4.53
C GLU A 81 -8.46 -15.44 -4.80
N TYR A 82 -9.13 -14.89 -3.79
CA TYR A 82 -10.47 -14.32 -3.92
C TYR A 82 -10.52 -13.24 -5.01
N SER A 83 -9.55 -12.33 -5.02
CA SER A 83 -9.47 -11.23 -6.00
C SER A 83 -9.36 -11.71 -7.46
N GLN A 84 -8.81 -12.91 -7.68
CA GLN A 84 -8.64 -13.49 -9.01
C GLN A 84 -9.80 -14.38 -9.45
N THR A 85 -10.47 -15.02 -8.49
CA THR A 85 -11.48 -16.05 -8.77
C THR A 85 -12.91 -15.51 -8.75
N VAL A 86 -13.15 -14.37 -8.10
CA VAL A 86 -14.49 -13.77 -8.05
C VAL A 86 -14.95 -13.32 -9.46
N PRO A 87 -16.12 -13.78 -9.95
CA PRO A 87 -16.57 -13.48 -11.31
C PRO A 87 -16.80 -11.99 -11.57
N VAL A 88 -17.42 -11.29 -10.62
CA VAL A 88 -17.65 -9.84 -10.65
C VAL A 88 -16.90 -9.25 -9.47
N PHE A 89 -15.98 -8.31 -9.70
CA PHE A 89 -15.15 -7.76 -8.62
C PHE A 89 -15.93 -6.71 -7.83
N PRO A 90 -16.39 -6.99 -6.59
CA PRO A 90 -17.38 -6.15 -5.92
C PRO A 90 -16.70 -5.11 -5.03
N THR A 91 -16.24 -4.01 -5.62
CA THR A 91 -15.39 -2.99 -4.98
C THR A 91 -15.96 -2.45 -3.67
N GLY A 92 -17.20 -1.94 -3.66
CA GLY A 92 -17.84 -1.42 -2.47
C GLY A 92 -18.03 -2.49 -1.38
N SER A 93 -18.44 -3.70 -1.78
CA SER A 93 -18.58 -4.81 -0.82
C SER A 93 -17.26 -5.33 -0.26
N ILE A 94 -16.15 -5.18 -0.99
CA ILE A 94 -14.81 -5.45 -0.46
C ILE A 94 -14.50 -4.46 0.65
N ILE A 95 -14.71 -3.16 0.41
CA ILE A 95 -14.45 -2.13 1.42
C ILE A 95 -15.33 -2.32 2.66
N GLN A 96 -16.62 -2.63 2.51
CA GLN A 96 -17.50 -2.93 3.64
C GLN A 96 -16.97 -4.11 4.49
N ARG A 97 -16.31 -5.10 3.88
CA ARG A 97 -15.73 -6.24 4.59
C ARG A 97 -14.37 -5.93 5.23
N SER A 98 -13.77 -4.80 4.89
CA SER A 98 -12.46 -4.34 5.37
C SER A 98 -12.57 -3.21 6.40
N VAL A 99 -13.78 -2.94 6.92
CA VAL A 99 -14.01 -1.96 7.98
C VAL A 99 -14.78 -2.60 9.13
N THR A 100 -14.69 -2.00 10.30
CA THR A 100 -15.33 -2.47 11.55
C THR A 100 -16.71 -1.88 11.78
N CYS A 101 -17.09 -0.83 11.04
CA CYS A 101 -18.39 -0.18 11.14
C CYS A 101 -19.21 -0.36 9.84
N PRO A 102 -20.54 -0.45 9.93
CA PRO A 102 -21.40 -0.43 8.77
C PRO A 102 -21.23 0.87 7.98
N LEU A 103 -20.97 0.76 6.67
CA LEU A 103 -20.93 1.89 5.76
C LEU A 103 -22.34 2.19 5.25
N SER A 104 -22.65 3.46 5.02
CA SER A 104 -23.92 3.83 4.40
C SER A 104 -23.94 3.39 2.93
N PRO A 105 -25.13 3.18 2.33
CA PRO A 105 -25.25 2.85 0.91
C PRO A 105 -24.54 3.85 -0.01
N GLU A 106 -24.56 5.14 0.33
CA GLU A 106 -23.91 6.20 -0.44
C GLU A 106 -22.38 6.06 -0.42
N VAL A 107 -21.81 5.65 0.72
CA VAL A 107 -20.36 5.40 0.83
C VAL A 107 -19.96 4.18 0.00
N ILE A 108 -20.74 3.10 0.06
CA ILE A 108 -20.50 1.91 -0.76
C ILE A 108 -20.56 2.27 -2.26
N ALA A 109 -21.60 3.01 -2.66
CA ALA A 109 -21.76 3.48 -4.04
C ALA A 109 -20.59 4.38 -4.49
N ALA A 110 -20.01 5.18 -3.60
CA ALA A 110 -18.85 6.00 -3.92
C ALA A 110 -17.60 5.16 -4.26
N TYR A 111 -17.43 3.98 -3.64
CA TYR A 111 -16.35 3.05 -3.98
C TYR A 111 -16.60 2.30 -5.30
N ASP A 112 -17.86 2.08 -5.67
CA ASP A 112 -18.22 1.49 -6.97
C ASP A 112 -18.21 2.51 -8.11
N ALA A 113 -18.42 3.81 -7.82
CA ALA A 113 -18.53 4.88 -8.81
C ALA A 113 -17.38 4.97 -9.84
N PRO A 114 -16.10 4.64 -9.53
CA PRO A 114 -15.03 4.63 -10.52
C PRO A 114 -15.15 3.52 -11.57
N PHE A 115 -16.04 2.53 -11.38
CA PHE A 115 -16.11 1.29 -12.14
C PHE A 115 -17.52 1.01 -12.69
N PRO A 116 -17.93 1.70 -13.78
CA PRO A 116 -19.23 1.47 -14.41
C PRO A 116 -19.48 0.01 -14.82
N ASP A 117 -18.43 -0.71 -15.19
CA ASP A 117 -18.44 -2.13 -15.52
C ASP A 117 -17.06 -2.77 -15.25
N GLU A 118 -16.92 -4.08 -15.52
CA GLU A 118 -15.68 -4.83 -15.28
C GLU A 118 -14.48 -4.35 -16.10
N SER A 119 -14.68 -3.73 -17.27
CA SER A 119 -13.57 -3.24 -18.11
C SER A 119 -12.76 -2.11 -17.44
N TYR A 120 -13.33 -1.46 -16.43
CA TYR A 120 -12.66 -0.44 -15.63
C TYR A 120 -11.89 -1.02 -14.43
N LYS A 121 -12.01 -2.33 -14.16
CA LYS A 121 -11.49 -2.97 -12.93
C LYS A 121 -10.18 -3.74 -13.13
N GLU A 122 -9.56 -3.63 -14.29
CA GLU A 122 -8.33 -4.38 -14.59
C GLU A 122 -7.18 -4.03 -13.62
N GLY A 123 -7.03 -2.76 -13.26
CA GLY A 123 -6.08 -2.35 -12.23
C GLY A 123 -6.42 -2.89 -10.84
N ALA A 124 -7.69 -2.84 -10.45
CA ALA A 124 -8.16 -3.36 -9.17
C ALA A 124 -7.93 -4.87 -9.04
N ARG A 125 -8.17 -5.63 -10.12
CA ARG A 125 -7.88 -7.07 -10.20
C ARG A 125 -6.39 -7.36 -10.22
N GLN A 126 -5.58 -6.48 -10.82
CA GLN A 126 -4.15 -6.72 -10.93
C GLN A 126 -3.40 -6.51 -9.62
N PHE A 127 -3.79 -5.52 -8.81
CA PHE A 127 -3.05 -5.13 -7.61
C PHE A 127 -2.68 -6.30 -6.67
N PRO A 128 -3.60 -7.19 -6.25
CA PRO A 128 -3.25 -8.28 -5.32
C PRO A 128 -2.19 -9.26 -5.85
N THR A 129 -2.09 -9.39 -7.18
CA THR A 129 -1.07 -10.22 -7.84
C THR A 129 0.31 -9.56 -7.90
N ARG A 130 0.38 -8.24 -7.70
CA ARG A 130 1.62 -7.46 -7.77
C ARG A 130 2.33 -7.31 -6.44
N VAL A 131 1.76 -7.80 -5.34
CA VAL A 131 2.44 -7.83 -4.04
C VAL A 131 3.55 -8.88 -4.12
N PRO A 132 4.84 -8.52 -3.97
CA PRO A 132 5.93 -9.48 -3.99
C PRO A 132 5.72 -10.61 -2.98
N ALA A 133 5.71 -11.85 -3.48
CA ALA A 133 5.52 -13.06 -2.69
C ALA A 133 6.56 -14.15 -2.98
N SER A 134 7.56 -13.82 -3.79
CA SER A 134 8.71 -14.67 -4.11
C SER A 134 9.96 -13.79 -4.26
N PRO A 135 11.16 -14.27 -3.90
CA PRO A 135 12.41 -13.56 -4.12
C PRO A 135 12.69 -13.16 -5.58
N ASP A 136 12.07 -13.87 -6.52
CA ASP A 136 12.21 -13.67 -7.98
C ASP A 136 11.18 -12.68 -8.55
N ASP A 137 10.34 -12.07 -7.71
CA ASP A 137 9.38 -11.06 -8.16
C ASP A 137 10.12 -9.88 -8.85
N PRO A 138 9.60 -9.35 -9.98
CA PRO A 138 10.23 -8.22 -10.67
C PRO A 138 10.48 -7.00 -9.78
N ALA A 139 9.67 -6.78 -8.74
CA ALA A 139 9.84 -5.67 -7.80
C ALA A 139 10.77 -6.01 -6.62
N ALA A 140 11.15 -7.29 -6.42
CA ALA A 140 11.97 -7.72 -5.30
C ALA A 140 13.35 -7.04 -5.25
N PRO A 141 14.16 -7.00 -6.34
CA PRO A 141 15.48 -6.36 -6.30
C PRO A 141 15.39 -4.88 -5.96
N ALA A 142 14.40 -4.20 -6.55
CA ALA A 142 14.09 -2.83 -6.22
C ALA A 142 13.79 -2.74 -4.71
N ASN A 143 12.80 -3.48 -4.20
CA ASN A 143 12.34 -3.41 -2.80
C ASN A 143 13.44 -3.66 -1.77
N ARG A 144 14.36 -4.59 -2.04
CA ARG A 144 15.57 -4.76 -1.21
C ARG A 144 16.42 -3.49 -1.18
N LYS A 145 16.69 -2.88 -2.34
CA LYS A 145 17.41 -1.59 -2.42
C LYS A 145 16.71 -0.45 -1.67
N ALA A 146 15.37 -0.44 -1.62
CA ALA A 146 14.66 0.56 -0.82
C ALA A 146 14.87 0.34 0.68
N TRP A 147 14.87 -0.92 1.13
CA TRP A 147 15.22 -1.23 2.51
C TRP A 147 16.64 -0.79 2.88
N ASP A 148 17.62 -0.92 1.99
CA ASP A 148 19.00 -0.44 2.23
C ASP A 148 19.08 1.07 2.53
N THR A 149 18.10 1.85 2.05
CA THR A 149 17.93 3.27 2.39
C THR A 149 17.05 3.46 3.63
N LEU A 150 15.91 2.77 3.73
CA LEU A 150 14.98 2.94 4.86
C LEU A 150 15.60 2.58 6.21
N VAL A 151 16.52 1.60 6.25
CA VAL A 151 17.27 1.26 7.48
C VAL A 151 18.22 2.37 7.94
N LYS A 152 18.41 3.41 7.12
CA LYS A 152 19.20 4.61 7.44
C LYS A 152 18.32 5.87 7.54
N PHE A 153 17.01 5.74 7.34
CA PHE A 153 16.09 6.88 7.38
C PHE A 153 15.90 7.31 8.84
N ASP A 154 16.40 8.50 9.15
CA ASP A 154 16.51 9.07 10.50
C ASP A 154 15.49 10.19 10.79
N LYS A 155 14.79 10.66 9.76
CA LYS A 155 13.69 11.63 9.88
C LYS A 155 12.46 11.00 10.56
N PRO A 156 11.54 11.80 11.15
CA PRO A 156 10.40 11.28 11.89
C PRO A 156 9.56 10.26 11.11
N PHE A 157 9.43 9.06 11.66
CA PHE A 157 8.63 7.98 11.11
C PHE A 157 7.66 7.45 12.16
N LEU A 158 6.37 7.68 11.96
CA LEU A 158 5.30 7.25 12.85
C LEU A 158 4.58 6.03 12.27
N THR A 159 4.29 5.05 13.10
CA THR A 159 3.33 3.99 12.77
C THR A 159 2.02 4.22 13.50
N ALA A 160 0.90 4.10 12.81
CA ALA A 160 -0.46 4.22 13.34
C ALA A 160 -1.35 3.08 12.79
N TYR A 161 -0.97 1.83 13.07
CA TYR A 161 -1.68 0.64 12.58
C TYR A 161 -2.94 0.39 13.42
N SER A 162 -3.93 -0.29 12.86
CA SER A 162 -5.17 -0.63 13.56
C SER A 162 -5.10 -1.97 14.27
N ASP A 163 -6.07 -2.23 15.16
CA ASP A 163 -6.16 -3.47 15.93
C ASP A 163 -7.04 -4.58 15.29
N LYS A 164 -7.74 -4.30 14.17
CA LYS A 164 -8.61 -5.27 13.47
C LYS A 164 -8.21 -5.56 12.01
N ASP A 165 -6.98 -5.25 11.59
CA ASP A 165 -6.46 -5.67 10.27
C ASP A 165 -5.57 -6.92 10.36
N PRO A 166 -6.06 -8.13 10.02
CA PRO A 166 -5.25 -9.35 10.03
C PRO A 166 -4.23 -9.43 8.88
N ILE A 167 -4.36 -8.63 7.81
CA ILE A 167 -3.46 -8.69 6.66
C ILE A 167 -2.12 -8.03 6.99
N THR A 168 -2.14 -6.91 7.71
CA THR A 168 -0.92 -6.15 8.02
C THR A 168 -0.54 -6.19 9.49
N ALA A 169 -1.24 -6.98 10.30
CA ALA A 169 -0.96 -7.20 11.73
C ALA A 169 0.52 -7.51 11.97
N GLY A 170 1.15 -6.69 12.82
CA GLY A 170 2.57 -6.84 13.20
C GLY A 170 3.57 -6.23 12.21
N GLY A 171 3.12 -5.69 11.07
CA GLY A 171 3.98 -4.96 10.13
C GLY A 171 4.60 -3.70 10.74
N ASP A 172 3.89 -3.05 11.66
CA ASP A 172 4.38 -1.94 12.47
C ASP A 172 5.66 -2.28 13.23
N LYS A 173 5.74 -3.48 13.82
CA LYS A 173 6.92 -3.93 14.58
C LYS A 173 8.16 -4.05 13.72
N VAL A 174 8.00 -4.51 12.47
CA VAL A 174 9.11 -4.62 11.51
C VAL A 174 9.63 -3.22 11.16
N LEU A 175 8.73 -2.29 10.83
CA LEU A 175 9.10 -0.91 10.51
C LEU A 175 9.80 -0.23 11.70
N ARG A 176 9.22 -0.32 12.90
CA ARG A 176 9.79 0.26 14.13
C ARG A 176 11.17 -0.30 14.46
N LYS A 177 11.39 -1.59 14.23
CA LYS A 177 12.66 -2.25 14.51
C LYS A 177 13.76 -1.82 13.54
N LEU A 178 13.42 -1.64 12.27
CA LEU A 178 14.40 -1.48 11.20
C LEU A 178 14.67 -0.02 10.82
N ILE A 179 13.72 0.90 11.04
CA ILE A 179 13.83 2.29 10.61
C ILE A 179 14.20 3.19 11.81
N PRO A 180 15.41 3.79 11.84
CA PRO A 180 15.87 4.61 12.97
C PRO A 180 14.94 5.78 13.31
N GLY A 181 14.33 6.41 12.31
CA GLY A 181 13.39 7.51 12.46
C GLY A 181 12.12 7.20 13.27
N CYS A 182 11.87 5.92 13.59
CA CYS A 182 10.82 5.50 14.51
C CYS A 182 11.17 5.78 15.97
N ALA A 183 12.46 5.81 16.33
CA ALA A 183 12.89 5.97 17.71
C ALA A 183 12.36 7.28 18.31
N GLY A 184 11.75 7.18 19.51
CA GLY A 184 11.19 8.33 20.22
C GLY A 184 9.91 8.92 19.63
N GLN A 185 9.34 8.34 18.57
CA GLN A 185 8.06 8.80 18.02
C GLN A 185 6.88 8.24 18.85
N PRO A 186 5.80 9.02 19.02
CA PRO A 186 4.63 8.61 19.81
C PRO A 186 3.73 7.66 19.02
N HIS A 187 4.25 6.46 18.70
CA HIS A 187 3.50 5.43 17.99
C HIS A 187 2.18 5.11 18.68
N THR A 188 1.16 4.80 17.89
CA THR A 188 -0.16 4.45 18.42
C THR A 188 -0.76 3.27 17.67
N THR A 189 -1.72 2.63 18.32
CA THR A 189 -2.61 1.66 17.68
C THR A 189 -3.98 2.32 17.55
N ILE A 190 -4.56 2.29 16.35
CA ILE A 190 -5.91 2.82 16.10
C ILE A 190 -6.92 1.75 16.52
N GLU A 191 -7.64 2.03 17.60
CA GLU A 191 -8.64 1.12 18.14
C GLU A 191 -9.88 1.06 17.26
N ASN A 192 -10.43 -0.14 17.12
CA ASN A 192 -11.59 -0.44 16.28
C ASN A 192 -11.41 -0.03 14.82
N GLY A 193 -10.18 0.00 14.31
CA GLY A 193 -9.90 0.19 12.88
C GLY A 193 -9.75 -1.16 12.18
N GLY A 194 -10.35 -1.30 11.00
CA GLY A 194 -10.17 -2.47 10.12
C GLY A 194 -8.85 -2.45 9.37
#